data_AF-A0A3Q2NXH4-F1
#
_entry.id   AF-A0A3Q2NXH4-F1
#
_cell.length_a   1.000
_cell.length_b   1.000
_cell.length_c   1.000
_cell.angle_alpha   90.00
_cell.angle_beta   90.00
_cell.angle_gamma   90.00
#
_symmetry.space_group_name_H-M   'P 1'
#
loop_
_entity.id
_entity.type
_entity.pdbx_description
1 polymer ?
#
loop_
_entity_poly.entity_id
_entity_poly.type
_entity_poly.pdbx_seq_one_letter_code
_entity_poly.pdbx_strand_id
1 'polypeptide(L)'
;MSIFSFICLFSFTGSTSVNHVFVQTGEDLILNLTEVTTAQNSDLWLWQFNGKAWVKCSPPSPPIVKETHTGRIEVLEKTYNVKLKNLHKSDSGIYTARSVQPKDQKLTEYNVTVQDPVSQPDLYIDSVSSSSSSCNFTATCRTEDSSIRSSIRCDNKICHQDEGKRSVVTQSGASLHMFLSYSSIICNSSNQVSWSEKIVEIQHFCRHCSNKFKVQHCGPITTNTSSESVVLFCCCTALKHHI
;
A
#
# COMPACT_ATOMS: atom_id res chain seq x y z
N MET A 1 -13.94 11.59 17.10
CA MET A 1 -12.81 10.97 16.39
C MET A 1 -13.37 9.94 15.43
N SER A 2 -13.68 10.33 14.19
CA SER A 2 -14.02 9.40 13.11
C SER A 2 -12.81 9.30 12.20
N ILE A 3 -12.17 8.14 12.21
CA ILE A 3 -11.17 7.77 11.22
C ILE A 3 -11.95 7.45 9.95
N PHE A 4 -11.96 8.37 8.99
CA PHE A 4 -12.39 8.05 7.64
C PHE A 4 -11.34 7.12 7.04
N SER A 5 -11.62 5.81 7.12
CA SER A 5 -10.94 4.81 6.32
C SER A 5 -11.33 5.04 4.86
N PHE A 6 -10.40 5.57 4.07
CA PHE A 6 -10.57 5.74 2.63
C PHE A 6 -10.44 4.36 1.97
N ILE A 7 -11.51 3.58 1.98
CA ILE A 7 -11.62 2.37 1.15
C ILE A 7 -11.96 2.85 -0.26
N CYS A 8 -10.95 2.97 -1.12
CA CYS A 8 -11.16 3.16 -2.56
C CYS A 8 -11.79 1.88 -3.14
N LEU A 9 -13.11 1.84 -3.23
CA LEU A 9 -13.83 0.83 -4.00
C LEU A 9 -13.74 1.19 -5.48
N PHE A 10 -12.76 0.64 -6.19
CA PHE A 10 -12.79 0.58 -7.65
C PHE A 10 -13.77 -0.51 -8.07
N SER A 11 -15.00 -0.13 -8.42
CA SER A 11 -15.95 -1.03 -9.06
C SER A 11 -15.54 -1.21 -10.52
N PHE A 12 -14.72 -2.22 -10.81
CA PHE A 12 -14.53 -2.70 -12.18
C PHE A 12 -15.75 -3.55 -12.57
N THR A 13 -16.59 -3.02 -13.45
CA THR A 13 -17.62 -3.79 -14.14
C THR A 13 -16.99 -4.64 -15.23
N GLY A 14 -16.84 -5.92 -14.90
CA GLY A 14 -16.50 -6.99 -15.84
C GLY A 14 -15.26 -7.74 -15.39
N SER A 15 -15.42 -8.96 -14.91
CA SER A 15 -14.57 -10.11 -15.24
C SER A 15 -14.98 -11.32 -14.41
N THR A 16 -14.66 -12.52 -14.87
CA THR A 16 -14.65 -13.74 -14.06
C THR A 16 -13.64 -13.55 -12.92
N SER A 17 -14.09 -12.99 -11.80
CA SER A 17 -13.22 -12.35 -10.79
C SER A 17 -12.34 -13.37 -10.05
N VAL A 18 -11.12 -13.58 -10.55
CA VAL A 18 -10.05 -14.22 -9.79
C VAL A 18 -9.62 -13.26 -8.69
N ASN A 19 -9.55 -13.73 -7.45
CA ASN A 19 -9.12 -12.88 -6.32
C ASN A 19 -7.60 -12.67 -6.39
N HIS A 20 -7.15 -11.45 -6.72
CA HIS A 20 -5.73 -11.11 -6.69
C HIS A 20 -5.27 -10.80 -5.28
N VAL A 21 -4.21 -11.47 -4.82
CA VAL A 21 -3.66 -11.30 -3.47
C VAL A 21 -2.17 -11.05 -3.56
N PHE A 22 -1.72 -9.97 -2.93
CA PHE A 22 -0.30 -9.63 -2.83
C PHE A 22 0.22 -9.95 -1.44
N VAL A 23 1.38 -10.60 -1.37
CA VAL A 23 1.99 -11.02 -0.10
C VAL A 23 3.46 -10.63 -0.10
N GLN A 24 3.95 -10.12 1.03
CA GLN A 24 5.36 -9.82 1.17
C GLN A 24 6.17 -11.12 1.28
N THR A 25 7.32 -11.21 0.61
CA THR A 25 8.25 -12.34 0.74
C THR A 25 8.55 -12.63 2.21
N GLY A 26 8.47 -13.90 2.60
CA GLY A 26 8.70 -14.38 3.96
C GLY A 26 7.45 -14.43 4.84
N GLU A 27 6.34 -13.79 4.45
CA GLU A 27 5.10 -13.79 5.22
C GLU A 27 4.25 -15.05 4.96
N ASP A 28 3.28 -15.27 5.84
CA ASP A 28 2.29 -16.33 5.72
C ASP A 28 1.01 -15.82 5.02
N LEU A 29 0.29 -16.70 4.32
CA LEU A 29 -0.98 -16.39 3.68
C LEU A 29 -2.04 -17.46 4.00
N ILE A 30 -3.23 -17.02 4.41
CA ILE A 30 -4.39 -17.92 4.56
C ILE A 30 -5.30 -17.76 3.35
N LEU A 31 -5.52 -18.86 2.63
CA LEU A 31 -6.50 -18.94 1.55
C LEU A 31 -7.79 -19.53 2.08
N ASN A 32 -8.86 -18.75 1.99
CA ASN A 32 -10.17 -19.11 2.54
C ASN A 32 -11.08 -19.72 1.47
N LEU A 33 -11.91 -20.67 1.87
CA LEU A 33 -13.06 -21.09 1.08
C LEU A 33 -14.17 -20.05 1.21
N THR A 34 -14.63 -19.49 0.08
CA THR A 34 -15.60 -18.39 0.05
C THR A 34 -17.05 -18.87 0.24
N GLU A 35 -17.33 -20.14 -0.08
CA GLU A 35 -18.65 -20.75 0.09
C GLU A 35 -18.62 -21.84 1.18
N VAL A 36 -18.93 -21.44 2.40
CA VAL A 36 -19.01 -22.35 3.56
C VAL A 36 -20.16 -23.38 3.42
N THR A 37 -21.12 -23.14 2.52
CA THR A 37 -22.34 -23.96 2.38
C THR A 37 -22.26 -25.06 1.32
N THR A 38 -21.26 -25.06 0.42
CA THR A 38 -21.02 -26.14 -0.54
C THR A 38 -19.93 -27.11 -0.06
N ALA A 39 -19.04 -26.71 0.85
CA ALA A 39 -17.94 -27.52 1.39
C ALA A 39 -18.38 -28.76 2.22
N GLN A 40 -19.64 -28.81 2.67
CA GLN A 40 -20.10 -29.80 3.65
C GLN A 40 -20.65 -31.11 3.03
N ASN A 41 -20.92 -31.15 1.71
CA ASN A 41 -21.56 -32.31 1.05
C ASN A 41 -20.67 -32.98 -0.02
N SER A 42 -19.37 -32.84 0.06
CA SER A 42 -18.43 -33.47 -0.87
C SER A 42 -17.52 -34.40 -0.10
N ASP A 43 -17.26 -35.52 -0.76
CA ASP A 43 -16.41 -36.58 -0.25
C ASP A 43 -14.93 -36.28 -0.53
N LEU A 44 -14.64 -35.34 -1.44
CA LEU A 44 -13.29 -35.05 -1.88
C LEU A 44 -13.13 -33.62 -2.43
N TRP A 45 -12.25 -32.88 -1.76
CA TRP A 45 -11.79 -31.56 -2.20
C TRP A 45 -10.28 -31.53 -2.39
N LEU A 46 -9.82 -30.68 -3.31
CA LEU A 46 -8.41 -30.46 -3.60
C LEU A 46 -8.06 -28.98 -3.50
N TRP A 47 -6.90 -28.68 -2.91
CA TRP A 47 -6.17 -27.45 -3.20
C TRP A 47 -5.10 -27.73 -4.25
N GLN A 48 -5.09 -26.88 -5.27
CA GLN A 48 -4.19 -26.97 -6.41
C GLN A 48 -3.36 -25.70 -6.54
N PHE A 49 -2.09 -25.85 -6.89
CA PHE A 49 -1.21 -24.76 -7.32
C PHE A 49 -0.88 -24.95 -8.79
N ASN A 50 -1.19 -23.95 -9.63
CA ASN A 50 -1.02 -24.01 -11.08
C ASN A 50 -1.58 -25.32 -11.68
N GLY A 51 -2.76 -25.74 -11.22
CA GLY A 51 -3.46 -26.96 -11.65
C GLY A 51 -2.96 -28.27 -11.02
N LYS A 52 -1.89 -28.25 -10.23
CA LYS A 52 -1.33 -29.45 -9.58
C LYS A 52 -1.80 -29.56 -8.13
N ALA A 53 -2.39 -30.71 -7.78
CA ALA A 53 -2.88 -30.97 -6.42
C ALA A 53 -1.73 -30.98 -5.39
N TRP A 54 -1.91 -30.20 -4.33
CA TRP A 54 -0.98 -30.08 -3.19
C TRP A 54 -1.60 -30.60 -1.90
N VAL A 55 -2.90 -30.40 -1.70
CA VAL A 55 -3.65 -30.88 -0.53
C VAL A 55 -4.86 -31.66 -1.01
N LYS A 56 -5.10 -32.81 -0.39
CA LYS A 56 -6.29 -33.63 -0.56
C LYS A 56 -7.05 -33.70 0.77
N CYS A 57 -8.33 -33.34 0.75
CA CYS A 57 -9.21 -33.44 1.91
C CYS A 57 -10.34 -34.43 1.59
N SER A 58 -10.43 -35.52 2.35
CA SER A 58 -11.47 -36.55 2.22
C SER A 58 -12.04 -36.90 3.59
N PRO A 59 -12.98 -36.11 4.12
CA PRO A 59 -13.58 -36.38 5.42
C PRO A 59 -14.18 -37.79 5.46
N PRO A 60 -14.09 -38.52 6.59
CA PRO A 60 -13.55 -38.10 7.89
C PRO A 60 -12.02 -38.23 8.02
N SER A 61 -11.31 -38.59 6.95
CA SER A 61 -9.86 -38.77 7.00
C SER A 61 -9.14 -37.42 7.16
N PRO A 62 -8.00 -37.37 7.87
CA PRO A 62 -7.19 -36.16 7.97
C PRO A 62 -6.74 -35.64 6.59
N PRO A 63 -6.55 -34.32 6.43
CA PRO A 63 -6.00 -33.76 5.21
C PRO A 63 -4.61 -34.31 4.88
N ILE A 64 -4.40 -34.65 3.61
CA ILE A 64 -3.11 -35.14 3.12
C ILE A 64 -2.43 -34.02 2.34
N VAL A 65 -1.32 -33.52 2.86
CA VAL A 65 -0.43 -32.60 2.17
C VAL A 65 0.64 -33.40 1.43
N LYS A 66 0.89 -33.05 0.16
CA LYS A 66 1.96 -33.68 -0.61
C LYS A 66 3.31 -33.49 0.11
N GLU A 67 4.07 -34.56 0.25
CA GLU A 67 5.32 -34.62 1.04
C GLU A 67 6.33 -33.48 0.74
N THR A 68 6.45 -33.09 -0.53
CA THR A 68 7.32 -31.98 -0.96
C THR A 68 6.93 -30.59 -0.41
N HIS A 69 5.76 -30.48 0.23
CA HIS A 69 5.22 -29.25 0.82
C HIS A 69 4.92 -29.39 2.31
N THR A 70 5.30 -30.53 2.93
CA THR A 70 5.16 -30.74 4.37
C THR A 70 5.91 -29.66 5.12
N GLY A 71 5.26 -29.06 6.13
CA GLY A 71 5.81 -27.95 6.92
C GLY A 71 5.62 -26.56 6.28
N ARG A 72 5.45 -26.46 4.95
CA ARG A 72 5.13 -25.19 4.25
C ARG A 72 3.64 -24.92 4.13
N ILE A 73 2.80 -25.95 4.27
CA ILE A 73 1.35 -25.84 4.19
C ILE A 73 0.74 -26.42 5.47
N GLU A 74 -0.18 -25.67 6.05
CA GLU A 74 -1.02 -26.10 7.16
C GLU A 74 -2.49 -26.04 6.73
N VAL A 75 -3.25 -27.10 7.03
CA VAL A 75 -4.68 -27.16 6.72
C VAL A 75 -5.45 -26.84 8.00
N LEU A 76 -6.31 -25.84 7.94
CA LEU A 76 -7.18 -25.47 9.05
C LEU A 76 -8.38 -26.41 9.05
N GLU A 77 -8.29 -27.53 9.79
CA GLU A 77 -9.20 -28.69 9.70
C GLU A 77 -10.70 -28.32 9.77
N LYS A 78 -11.07 -27.33 10.60
CA LYS A 78 -12.48 -26.93 10.76
C LYS A 78 -13.07 -26.24 9.53
N THR A 79 -12.24 -25.55 8.75
CA THR A 79 -12.70 -24.75 7.60
C THR A 79 -12.15 -25.26 6.27
N TYR A 80 -11.21 -26.22 6.29
CA TYR A 80 -10.44 -26.68 5.14
C TYR A 80 -9.72 -25.57 4.36
N ASN A 81 -9.52 -24.42 5.01
CA ASN A 81 -8.66 -23.35 4.51
C ASN A 81 -7.20 -23.81 4.56
N VAL A 82 -6.37 -23.29 3.67
CA VAL A 82 -4.93 -23.57 3.68
C VAL A 82 -4.15 -22.34 4.10
N LYS A 83 -3.25 -22.52 5.07
CA LYS A 83 -2.24 -21.55 5.43
C LYS A 83 -0.94 -21.93 4.76
N LEU A 84 -0.50 -21.10 3.83
CA LEU A 84 0.81 -21.15 3.19
C LEU A 84 1.80 -20.40 4.10
N LYS A 85 2.96 -21.00 4.38
CA LYS A 85 3.95 -20.43 5.30
C LYS A 85 5.20 -19.97 4.57
N ASN A 86 5.78 -18.84 5.00
CA ASN A 86 7.05 -18.32 4.51
C ASN A 86 7.10 -18.27 2.97
N LEU A 87 6.21 -17.50 2.35
CA LEU A 87 6.06 -17.47 0.89
C LEU A 87 7.27 -16.83 0.21
N HIS A 88 7.69 -17.43 -0.91
CA HIS A 88 8.74 -16.90 -1.80
C HIS A 88 8.17 -16.55 -3.16
N LYS A 89 8.91 -15.79 -3.98
CA LYS A 89 8.50 -15.41 -5.35
C LYS A 89 8.06 -16.60 -6.21
N SER A 90 8.72 -17.76 -6.05
CA SER A 90 8.38 -19.01 -6.75
C SER A 90 7.03 -19.60 -6.37
N ASP A 91 6.47 -19.19 -5.22
CA ASP A 91 5.13 -19.60 -4.78
C ASP A 91 4.03 -18.67 -5.35
N SER A 92 4.39 -17.69 -6.20
CA SER A 92 3.42 -16.90 -6.96
C SER A 92 2.74 -17.76 -8.02
N GLY A 93 1.43 -17.60 -8.18
CA GLY A 93 0.65 -18.35 -9.15
C GLY A 93 -0.81 -18.50 -8.76
N ILE A 94 -1.48 -19.40 -9.47
CA ILE A 94 -2.91 -19.65 -9.29
C ILE A 94 -3.11 -20.75 -8.25
N TYR A 95 -3.81 -20.39 -7.18
CA TYR A 95 -4.25 -21.32 -6.15
C TYR A 95 -5.76 -21.53 -6.29
N THR A 96 -6.16 -22.78 -6.50
CA THR A 96 -7.56 -23.12 -6.73
C THR A 96 -8.00 -24.17 -5.73
N ALA A 97 -9.13 -23.95 -5.06
CA ALA A 97 -9.83 -24.99 -4.33
C ALA A 97 -10.97 -25.55 -5.19
N ARG A 98 -11.09 -26.88 -5.24
CA ARG A 98 -12.12 -27.57 -6.05
C ARG A 98 -12.76 -28.71 -5.29
N SER A 99 -14.06 -28.90 -5.50
CA SER A 99 -14.74 -30.18 -5.28
C SER A 99 -14.38 -31.11 -6.41
N VAL A 100 -14.25 -32.40 -6.13
CA VAL A 100 -14.11 -33.44 -7.15
C VAL A 100 -15.27 -34.44 -7.08
N GLN A 101 -15.84 -34.69 -5.89
CA GLN A 101 -16.97 -35.59 -5.68
C GLN A 101 -18.01 -34.90 -4.80
N PRO A 102 -19.32 -35.00 -5.07
CA PRO A 102 -19.97 -35.74 -6.14
C PRO A 102 -19.86 -35.08 -7.53
N LYS A 103 -19.47 -33.81 -7.59
CA LYS A 103 -19.35 -33.05 -8.83
C LYS A 103 -18.08 -32.22 -8.82
N ASP A 104 -17.38 -32.19 -9.95
CA ASP A 104 -16.26 -31.28 -10.14
C ASP A 104 -16.76 -29.83 -10.19
N GLN A 105 -16.33 -29.04 -9.21
CA GLN A 105 -16.73 -27.64 -9.08
C GLN A 105 -15.57 -26.82 -8.51
N LYS A 106 -15.26 -25.69 -9.14
CA LYS A 106 -14.35 -24.69 -8.58
C LYS A 106 -15.04 -23.95 -7.42
N LEU A 107 -14.43 -23.97 -6.24
CA LEU A 107 -14.94 -23.29 -5.05
C LEU A 107 -14.38 -21.88 -4.90
N THR A 108 -13.08 -21.72 -5.10
CA THR A 108 -12.39 -20.43 -5.01
C THR A 108 -11.10 -20.48 -5.81
N GLU A 109 -10.64 -19.31 -6.22
CA GLU A 109 -9.41 -19.14 -6.99
C GLU A 109 -8.74 -17.83 -6.60
N TYR A 110 -7.45 -17.93 -6.30
CA TYR A 110 -6.59 -16.82 -5.93
C TYR A 110 -5.44 -16.74 -6.93
N ASN A 111 -5.17 -15.53 -7.42
CA ASN A 111 -3.93 -15.21 -8.11
C ASN A 111 -2.99 -14.55 -7.08
N VAL A 112 -2.08 -15.35 -6.53
CA VAL A 112 -1.16 -14.90 -5.49
C VAL A 112 0.11 -14.38 -6.16
N THR A 113 0.49 -13.15 -5.82
CA THR A 113 1.75 -12.53 -6.24
C THR A 113 2.58 -12.22 -5.00
N VAL A 114 3.75 -12.84 -4.90
CA VAL A 114 4.68 -12.61 -3.79
C VAL A 114 5.71 -11.56 -4.22
N GLN A 115 5.86 -10.49 -3.43
CA GLN A 115 6.73 -9.36 -3.73
C GLN A 115 7.69 -9.09 -2.59
N ASP A 116 8.90 -8.65 -2.92
CA ASP A 116 9.82 -8.11 -1.92
C ASP A 116 9.35 -6.72 -1.47
N PRO A 117 9.67 -6.31 -0.24
CA PRO A 117 9.47 -4.93 0.16
C PRO A 117 10.36 -3.99 -0.67
N VAL A 118 9.88 -2.79 -0.95
CA VAL A 118 10.67 -1.76 -1.65
C VAL A 118 11.78 -1.24 -0.75
N SER A 119 12.96 -1.01 -1.33
CA SER A 119 14.04 -0.30 -0.65
C SER A 119 13.76 1.21 -0.57
N GLN A 120 14.37 1.87 0.41
CA GLN A 120 14.30 3.33 0.51
C GLN A 120 14.89 3.97 -0.76
N PRO A 121 14.17 4.89 -1.42
CA PRO A 121 14.72 5.59 -2.57
C PRO A 121 15.79 6.60 -2.15
N ASP A 122 16.74 6.85 -3.05
CA ASP A 122 17.66 7.96 -2.95
C ASP A 122 16.99 9.25 -3.42
N LEU A 123 17.23 10.35 -2.70
CA LEU A 123 16.77 11.68 -3.07
C LEU A 123 17.89 12.68 -2.80
N TYR A 124 18.32 13.37 -3.86
CA TYR A 124 19.37 14.38 -3.77
C TYR A 124 19.11 15.55 -4.72
N ILE A 125 19.78 16.66 -4.44
CA ILE A 125 19.69 17.90 -5.22
C ILE A 125 20.88 17.97 -6.16
N ASP A 126 20.63 18.00 -7.47
CA ASP A 126 21.66 18.01 -8.51
C ASP A 126 22.32 19.38 -8.64
N SER A 127 21.51 20.44 -8.60
CA SER A 127 21.94 21.80 -8.89
C SER A 127 21.01 22.79 -8.21
N VAL A 128 21.59 23.89 -7.71
CA VAL A 128 20.86 24.99 -7.09
C VAL A 128 21.31 26.30 -7.73
N SER A 129 20.35 27.11 -8.13
CA SER A 129 20.52 28.45 -8.67
C SER A 129 19.65 29.41 -7.86
N SER A 130 20.28 30.15 -6.95
CA SER A 130 19.60 31.05 -6.02
C SER A 130 19.96 32.52 -6.25
N SER A 131 18.97 33.39 -6.14
CA SER A 131 19.08 34.84 -6.08
C SER A 131 18.43 35.38 -4.80
N SER A 132 18.35 36.70 -4.63
CA SER A 132 17.68 37.31 -3.48
C SER A 132 16.16 37.07 -3.42
N SER A 133 15.51 36.83 -4.56
CA SER A 133 14.04 36.68 -4.66
C SER A 133 13.58 35.32 -5.18
N SER A 134 14.49 34.51 -5.73
CA SER A 134 14.16 33.22 -6.33
C SER A 134 15.19 32.13 -6.00
N CYS A 135 14.75 30.89 -5.96
CA CYS A 135 15.59 29.72 -5.79
C CYS A 135 15.08 28.61 -6.70
N ASN A 136 15.87 28.28 -7.72
CA ASN A 136 15.55 27.20 -8.64
C ASN A 136 16.52 26.06 -8.37
N PHE A 137 15.99 24.85 -8.23
CA PHE A 137 16.84 23.68 -8.07
C PHE A 137 16.27 22.49 -8.81
N THR A 138 17.12 21.52 -9.06
CA THR A 138 16.70 20.27 -9.67
C THR A 138 17.01 19.14 -8.71
N ALA A 139 16.00 18.31 -8.46
CA ALA A 139 16.11 17.14 -7.62
C ALA A 139 16.01 15.88 -8.48
N THR A 140 16.79 14.87 -8.11
CA THR A 140 16.69 13.53 -8.66
C THR A 140 16.28 12.57 -7.56
N CYS A 141 15.22 11.82 -7.83
CA CYS A 141 14.86 10.64 -7.07
C CYS A 141 15.24 9.37 -7.82
N ARG A 142 15.82 8.40 -7.11
CA ARG A 142 16.37 7.19 -7.71
C ARG A 142 16.11 5.95 -6.86
N THR A 143 15.84 4.83 -7.54
CA THR A 143 15.97 3.45 -7.03
C THR A 143 17.13 2.77 -7.72
N GLU A 144 17.42 1.51 -7.36
CA GLU A 144 18.47 0.71 -8.01
C GLU A 144 18.33 0.70 -9.54
N ASP A 145 17.09 0.62 -10.03
CA ASP A 145 16.73 0.32 -11.42
C ASP A 145 15.97 1.45 -12.14
N SER A 146 15.71 2.59 -11.50
CA SER A 146 14.90 3.69 -12.08
C SER A 146 15.21 5.05 -11.46
N SER A 147 14.95 6.12 -12.21
CA SER A 147 15.14 7.49 -11.71
C SER A 147 14.18 8.48 -12.34
N ILE A 148 13.83 9.51 -11.58
CA ILE A 148 13.02 10.64 -12.01
C ILE A 148 13.73 11.92 -11.60
N ARG A 149 13.73 12.92 -12.48
CA ARG A 149 14.30 14.24 -12.24
C ARG A 149 13.21 15.29 -12.37
N SER A 150 13.20 16.25 -11.46
CA SER A 150 12.22 17.34 -11.48
C SER A 150 12.88 18.64 -11.09
N SER A 151 12.55 19.71 -11.83
CA SER A 151 12.96 21.06 -11.52
C SER A 151 11.89 21.75 -10.68
N ILE A 152 12.33 22.43 -9.63
CA ILE A 152 11.51 23.14 -8.68
C ILE A 152 11.92 24.60 -8.77
N ARG A 153 10.92 25.47 -8.97
CA ARG A 153 11.09 26.93 -8.93
C ARG A 153 10.44 27.46 -7.67
N CYS A 154 11.20 28.17 -6.85
CA CYS A 154 10.70 28.84 -5.68
C CYS A 154 10.84 30.35 -5.86
N ASP A 155 9.73 31.06 -5.88
CA ASP A 155 9.70 32.53 -5.88
C ASP A 155 9.21 33.01 -4.52
N ASN A 156 10.04 33.80 -3.84
CA ASN A 156 9.87 34.14 -2.42
C ASN A 156 9.73 32.88 -1.52
N LYS A 157 8.50 32.57 -1.08
CA LYS A 157 8.17 31.44 -0.18
C LYS A 157 7.34 30.35 -0.85
N ILE A 158 6.94 30.55 -2.11
CA ILE A 158 6.06 29.63 -2.83
C ILE A 158 6.93 28.85 -3.80
N CYS A 159 6.86 27.52 -3.70
CA CYS A 159 7.59 26.62 -4.57
C CYS A 159 6.61 25.91 -5.50
N HIS A 160 7.03 25.73 -6.75
CA HIS A 160 6.31 25.06 -7.81
C HIS A 160 7.19 23.98 -8.42
N GLN A 161 6.65 22.78 -8.51
CA GLN A 161 7.29 21.66 -9.19
C GLN A 161 6.86 21.65 -10.66
N ASP A 162 7.81 21.49 -11.58
CA ASP A 162 7.51 21.40 -13.00
C ASP A 162 6.53 20.23 -13.31
N GLU A 163 5.73 20.39 -14.36
CA GLU A 163 4.73 19.40 -14.83
C GLU A 163 5.34 18.22 -15.59
N GLY A 164 6.66 18.05 -15.53
CA GLY A 164 7.37 16.93 -16.15
C GLY A 164 6.95 15.57 -15.55
N LYS A 165 7.64 14.50 -15.95
CA LYS A 165 7.38 13.15 -15.44
C LYS A 165 7.59 13.12 -13.91
N ARG A 166 6.52 12.92 -13.15
CA ARG A 166 6.55 12.85 -11.67
C ARG A 166 6.57 11.43 -11.13
N SER A 167 6.12 10.46 -11.94
CA SER A 167 6.13 9.04 -11.59
C SER A 167 6.72 8.16 -12.70
N VAL A 168 7.27 7.02 -12.30
CA VAL A 168 7.69 5.95 -13.20
C VAL A 168 7.42 4.61 -12.54
N VAL A 169 7.06 3.61 -13.35
CA VAL A 169 7.04 2.23 -12.92
C VAL A 169 8.45 1.67 -13.10
N THR A 170 9.01 1.15 -12.01
CA THR A 170 10.33 0.52 -11.97
C THR A 170 10.32 -0.82 -12.73
N GLN A 171 11.49 -1.40 -13.00
CA GLN A 171 11.57 -2.70 -13.64
C GLN A 171 11.01 -3.81 -12.73
N SER A 172 11.10 -3.61 -11.41
CA SER A 172 10.47 -4.49 -10.42
C SER A 172 8.95 -4.39 -10.34
N GLY A 173 8.32 -3.45 -11.07
CA GLY A 173 6.88 -3.19 -11.04
C GLY A 173 6.42 -2.28 -9.89
N ALA A 174 7.33 -1.82 -9.02
CA ALA A 174 7.05 -0.78 -8.04
C ALA A 174 6.86 0.60 -8.70
N SER A 175 6.12 1.48 -8.05
CA SER A 175 5.93 2.88 -8.42
C SER A 175 6.95 3.76 -7.71
N LEU A 176 7.69 4.56 -8.46
CA LEU A 176 8.52 5.64 -7.93
C LEU A 176 7.82 6.96 -8.24
N HIS A 177 7.59 7.80 -7.24
CA HIS A 177 6.87 9.06 -7.38
C HIS A 177 7.55 10.17 -6.58
N MET A 178 7.86 11.28 -7.24
CA MET A 178 8.50 12.44 -6.63
C MET A 178 7.58 13.66 -6.72
N PHE A 179 7.28 14.26 -5.56
CA PHE A 179 6.36 15.38 -5.46
C PHE A 179 6.79 16.40 -4.41
N LEU A 180 6.37 17.65 -4.64
CA LEU A 180 6.52 18.73 -3.68
C LEU A 180 5.38 18.69 -2.66
N SER A 181 5.70 18.75 -1.38
CA SER A 181 4.74 18.89 -0.28
C SER A 181 5.21 19.99 0.67
N TYR A 182 4.46 21.09 0.72
CA TYR A 182 4.80 22.29 1.48
C TYR A 182 6.22 22.80 1.17
N SER A 183 7.14 22.70 2.13
CA SER A 183 8.54 23.14 2.03
C SER A 183 9.52 21.96 1.86
N SER A 184 9.03 20.80 1.42
CA SER A 184 9.82 19.58 1.28
C SER A 184 9.57 18.91 -0.05
N ILE A 185 10.62 18.33 -0.61
CA ILE A 185 10.50 17.39 -1.72
C ILE A 185 10.49 15.98 -1.14
N ILE A 186 9.48 15.20 -1.55
CA ILE A 186 9.27 13.84 -1.13
C ILE A 186 9.49 12.95 -2.33
N CYS A 187 10.29 11.92 -2.17
CA CYS A 187 10.28 10.80 -3.07
C CYS A 187 9.79 9.55 -2.38
N ASN A 188 8.75 8.95 -2.95
CA ASN A 188 8.12 7.73 -2.49
C ASN A 188 8.37 6.60 -3.49
N SER A 189 8.82 5.45 -2.99
CA SER A 189 8.82 4.18 -3.69
C SER A 189 7.76 3.30 -3.05
N SER A 190 6.89 2.66 -3.84
CA SER A 190 5.83 1.80 -3.31
C SER A 190 5.46 0.67 -4.25
N ASN A 191 5.08 -0.47 -3.67
CA ASN A 191 4.43 -1.57 -4.38
C ASN A 191 3.17 -1.99 -3.61
N GLN A 192 2.61 -3.16 -3.93
CA GLN A 192 1.33 -3.58 -3.33
C GLN A 192 1.47 -4.03 -1.87
N VAL A 193 2.69 -4.30 -1.41
CA VAL A 193 2.96 -4.86 -0.07
C VAL A 193 3.68 -3.89 0.86
N SER A 194 4.34 -2.86 0.32
CA SER A 194 5.20 -1.97 1.09
C SER A 194 5.37 -0.61 0.43
N TRP A 195 5.82 0.37 1.22
CA TRP A 195 6.24 1.67 0.72
C TRP A 195 7.40 2.20 1.57
N SER A 196 8.22 3.05 0.95
CA SER A 196 9.32 3.75 1.60
C SER A 196 9.50 5.13 0.99
N GLU A 197 9.96 6.09 1.78
CA GLU A 197 10.17 7.45 1.29
C GLU A 197 11.46 8.08 1.78
N LYS A 198 11.92 9.06 1.02
CA LYS A 198 12.99 9.98 1.39
C LYS A 198 12.46 11.40 1.26
N ILE A 199 12.68 12.19 2.30
CA ILE A 199 12.24 13.58 2.38
C ILE A 199 13.48 14.46 2.47
N VAL A 200 13.50 15.52 1.67
CA VAL A 200 14.52 16.56 1.72
C VAL A 200 13.84 17.91 1.89
N GLU A 201 14.21 18.64 2.94
CA GLU A 201 13.66 19.96 3.23
C GLU A 201 14.35 21.03 2.40
N ILE A 202 13.55 21.89 1.76
CA ILE A 202 14.02 22.93 0.83
C ILE A 202 14.86 23.99 1.54
N GLN A 203 14.60 24.23 2.82
CA GLN A 203 15.30 25.24 3.62
C GLN A 203 16.81 24.99 3.74
N HIS A 204 17.27 23.75 3.56
CA HIS A 204 18.69 23.42 3.62
C HIS A 204 19.50 24.04 2.47
N PHE A 205 18.87 24.33 1.33
CA PHE A 205 19.55 24.86 0.14
C PHE A 205 18.89 26.11 -0.46
N CYS A 206 17.66 26.44 -0.06
CA CYS A 206 17.02 27.72 -0.34
C CYS A 206 16.75 28.47 0.98
N ARG A 207 17.65 29.39 1.36
CA ARG A 207 17.61 30.17 2.63
C ARG A 207 16.34 31.03 2.84
N HIS A 208 15.51 31.22 1.81
CA HIS A 208 14.38 32.16 1.84
C HIS A 208 12.99 31.48 1.77
N CYS A 209 12.92 30.15 1.62
CA CYS A 209 11.66 29.42 1.41
C CYS A 209 10.94 28.98 2.71
N SER A 210 11.20 29.64 3.85
CA SER A 210 10.56 29.30 5.11
C SER A 210 9.10 29.75 5.16
N ASN A 211 8.19 28.78 5.24
CA ASN A 211 6.86 29.01 5.81
C ASN A 211 7.01 29.33 7.30
N LYS A 212 7.14 30.61 7.65
CA LYS A 212 6.52 31.07 8.89
C LYS A 212 5.02 31.08 8.63
N PHE A 213 4.35 29.94 8.79
CA PHE A 213 2.94 30.00 9.13
C PHE A 213 2.89 30.73 10.47
N LYS A 214 2.63 32.05 10.43
CA LYS A 214 1.93 32.65 11.55
C LYS A 214 0.62 31.90 11.57
N VAL A 215 0.46 30.98 12.50
CA VAL A 215 -0.87 30.59 12.95
C VAL A 215 -1.50 31.92 13.34
N GLN A 216 -2.35 32.44 12.48
CA GLN A 216 -3.24 33.51 12.88
C GLN A 216 -4.13 32.85 13.91
N HIS A 217 -3.83 33.06 15.19
CA HIS A 217 -4.81 32.82 16.22
C HIS A 217 -6.05 33.57 15.77
N CYS A 218 -7.13 32.83 15.51
CA CYS A 218 -8.46 33.41 15.43
C CYS A 218 -8.72 34.06 16.79
N GLY A 219 -8.40 35.34 16.89
CA GLY A 219 -8.96 36.20 17.92
C GLY A 219 -10.47 36.28 17.67
N PRO A 220 -11.28 36.38 18.73
CA PRO A 220 -12.73 36.47 18.59
C PRO A 220 -13.10 37.72 17.78
N ILE A 221 -13.91 37.55 16.74
CA ILE A 221 -14.65 38.64 16.13
C ILE A 221 -15.74 39.02 17.12
N THR A 222 -15.64 40.20 17.74
CA THR A 222 -16.73 40.79 18.50
C THR A 222 -17.76 41.35 17.53
N THR A 223 -18.82 40.58 17.23
CA THR A 223 -20.06 41.15 16.70
C THR A 223 -21.02 41.38 17.85
N ASN A 224 -21.20 42.65 18.21
CA ASN A 224 -22.37 43.10 18.95
C ASN A 224 -23.61 42.78 18.10
N THR A 225 -24.53 41.98 18.63
CA THR A 225 -25.93 42.34 18.96
C THR A 225 -26.84 41.11 18.93
N SER A 226 -27.41 40.84 20.11
CA SER A 226 -28.71 40.23 20.42
C SER A 226 -29.27 39.05 19.61
N SER A 227 -29.50 37.98 20.39
CA SER A 227 -30.51 36.92 20.31
C SER A 227 -30.28 35.70 19.39
N GLU A 228 -30.15 34.56 20.08
CA GLU A 228 -30.37 33.16 19.70
C GLU A 228 -29.19 32.33 19.13
N SER A 229 -28.38 31.83 20.07
CA SER A 229 -27.95 30.43 20.25
C SER A 229 -27.67 29.53 19.03
N VAL A 230 -26.40 29.43 18.63
CA VAL A 230 -25.83 28.19 18.07
C VAL A 230 -24.49 27.92 18.76
N VAL A 231 -24.46 26.86 19.58
CA VAL A 231 -23.24 26.38 20.25
C VAL A 231 -22.55 25.40 19.30
N LEU A 232 -21.40 25.79 18.75
CA LEU A 232 -20.49 24.84 18.09
C LEU A 232 -19.36 24.46 19.07
N PHE A 233 -19.43 23.23 19.59
CA PHE A 233 -18.31 22.61 20.29
C PHE A 233 -17.27 22.15 19.26
N CYS A 234 -16.11 22.79 19.23
CA CYS A 234 -14.88 22.15 18.76
C CYS A 234 -14.02 21.83 19.98
N CYS A 235 -14.00 20.55 20.34
CA CYS A 235 -13.16 19.99 21.38
C CYS A 235 -11.94 19.34 20.71
N CYS A 236 -10.73 19.76 21.11
CA CYS A 236 -9.63 18.88 21.51
C CYS A 236 -8.44 19.71 21.99
N THR A 237 -8.41 19.90 23.31
CA THR A 237 -7.27 19.81 24.25
C THR A 237 -5.84 19.90 23.73
N ALA A 238 -5.11 20.87 24.26
CA ALA A 238 -3.64 20.92 24.33
C ALA A 238 -3.11 20.07 25.51
N LEU A 239 -1.92 19.47 25.37
CA LEU A 239 -0.96 19.23 26.48
C LEU A 239 0.42 18.77 25.92
N LYS A 240 1.48 18.76 26.73
CA LYS A 240 2.59 19.72 26.84
C LYS A 240 3.88 18.94 27.20
N HIS A 241 5.05 19.38 26.72
CA HIS A 241 6.46 19.18 27.17
C HIS A 241 7.12 17.81 27.39
N HIS A 242 8.42 17.74 27.08
CA HIS A 242 9.60 17.57 27.97
C HIS A 242 10.83 17.20 27.10
N ILE A 243 12.05 17.74 27.18
CA ILE A 243 12.81 18.69 28.04
C ILE A 243 13.64 19.57 27.08
#